data_AF-A0AAQ3L2S2-F1
#
_entry.id   AF-A0AAQ3L2S2-F1
#
_cell.length_a   1.000
_cell.length_b   1.000
_cell.length_c   1.000
_cell.angle_alpha   90.00
_cell.angle_beta   90.00
_cell.angle_gamma   90.00
#
_symmetry.space_group_name_H-M   'P 1'
#
loop_
_entity.id
_entity.type
_entity.pdbx_description
1 polymer ?
#
loop_
_entity_poly.entity_id
_entity_poly.type
_entity_poly.pdbx_seq_one_letter_code
_entity_poly.pdbx_strand_id
1 'polypeptide(L)'
;MELDDNLHQELLGSDDAEKKRVASLRALVEDQNPAAKEVDNLAIRRFLRARDQDIDKASTQFLKYLKWRSTFVPNGFVSKSQIKNEIAHKEAFAQGQDKSGRPIIVYFAAKHFCANRDLDEYKRFSVYFLDALCARMPRGQEKFTCIADLNGWGYSNCDIRGYLAAIDILQKSLFS
;
A
#
# COMPACT_ATOMS: atom_id res chain seq x y z
N MET A 1 19.39 9.36 -34.30
CA MET A 1 20.40 9.18 -33.23
C MET A 1 20.25 10.22 -32.12
N GLU A 2 19.80 11.45 -32.41
CA GLU A 2 19.57 12.50 -31.37
C GLU A 2 18.29 12.35 -30.53
N LEU A 3 17.33 11.50 -30.93
CA LEU A 3 16.08 11.28 -30.20
C LEU A 3 16.25 10.40 -28.93
N ASP A 4 17.17 9.43 -28.94
CA ASP A 4 17.43 8.56 -27.79
C ASP A 4 18.27 9.29 -26.71
N ASP A 5 19.22 10.13 -27.12
CA ASP A 5 20.06 10.89 -26.19
C ASP A 5 19.24 11.95 -25.42
N ASN A 6 18.30 12.64 -26.08
CA ASN A 6 17.40 13.58 -25.40
C ASN A 6 16.42 12.88 -24.43
N LEU A 7 15.89 11.71 -24.82
CA LEU A 7 15.01 10.93 -23.94
C LEU A 7 15.78 10.41 -22.71
N HIS A 8 17.02 9.96 -22.89
CA HIS A 8 17.88 9.57 -21.79
C HIS A 8 18.26 10.75 -20.89
N GLN A 9 18.56 11.92 -21.46
CA GLN A 9 18.88 13.13 -20.70
C GLN A 9 17.67 13.64 -19.89
N GLU A 10 16.45 13.61 -20.45
CA GLU A 10 15.21 13.96 -19.75
C GLU A 10 14.85 12.94 -18.66
N LEU A 11 15.00 11.64 -18.92
CA LEU A 11 14.78 10.58 -17.93
C LEU A 11 15.76 10.69 -16.75
N LEU A 12 17.05 10.96 -17.02
CA LEU A 12 18.06 11.18 -15.98
C LEU A 12 17.79 12.46 -15.19
N GLY A 13 17.40 13.55 -15.85
CA GLY A 13 17.00 14.81 -15.20
C GLY A 13 15.74 14.66 -14.33
N SER A 14 14.79 13.83 -14.77
CA SER A 14 13.57 13.50 -14.03
C SER A 14 13.85 12.68 -12.77
N ASP A 15 14.73 11.67 -12.86
CA ASP A 15 15.10 10.81 -11.74
C ASP A 15 15.90 11.58 -10.67
N ASP A 16 16.78 12.50 -11.07
CA ASP A 16 17.52 13.34 -10.13
C ASP A 16 16.64 14.42 -9.48
N ALA A 17 15.68 14.98 -10.21
CA ALA A 17 14.68 15.88 -9.62
C ALA A 17 13.79 15.14 -8.61
N GLU A 18 13.38 13.89 -8.92
CA GLU A 18 12.61 13.04 -8.01
C GLU A 18 13.40 12.70 -6.74
N LYS A 19 14.69 12.31 -6.87
CA LYS A 19 15.57 12.05 -5.72
C LYS A 19 15.72 13.27 -4.82
N LYS A 20 15.90 14.47 -5.39
CA LYS A 20 15.98 15.72 -4.63
C LYS A 20 14.70 15.96 -3.83
N ARG A 21 13.52 15.78 -4.44
CA ARG A 21 12.23 15.93 -3.76
C ARG A 21 12.03 14.91 -2.65
N VAL A 22 12.41 13.65 -2.87
CA VAL A 22 12.39 12.60 -1.84
C VAL A 22 13.29 12.99 -0.66
N ALA A 23 14.49 13.49 -0.92
CA ALA A 23 15.41 13.94 0.12
C ALA A 23 14.86 15.15 0.91
N SER A 24 14.28 16.14 0.21
CA SER A 24 13.65 17.30 0.86
C SER A 24 12.46 16.90 1.73
N LEU A 25 11.58 16.04 1.20
CA LEU A 25 10.45 15.53 1.97
C LEU A 25 10.94 14.74 3.18
N ARG A 26 11.92 13.85 3.01
CA ARG A 26 12.53 13.08 4.10
C ARG A 26 13.03 13.97 5.23
N ALA A 27 13.85 14.98 4.90
CA ALA A 27 14.38 15.89 5.90
C ALA A 27 13.26 16.59 6.68
N LEU A 28 12.21 17.05 5.97
CA LEU A 28 11.06 17.72 6.57
C LEU A 28 10.26 16.82 7.52
N VAL A 29 10.01 15.56 7.13
CA VAL A 29 9.21 14.63 7.95
C VAL A 29 10.01 14.03 9.10
N GLU A 30 11.32 13.85 8.96
CA GLU A 30 12.19 13.36 10.04
C GLU A 30 12.37 14.40 11.15
N ASP A 31 12.43 15.69 10.80
CA ASP A 31 12.45 16.79 11.77
C ASP A 31 11.16 16.82 12.60
N GLN A 32 10.00 16.61 11.96
CA GLN A 32 8.70 16.64 12.63
C GLN A 32 8.37 15.34 13.38
N ASN A 33 8.83 14.19 12.89
CA ASN A 33 8.58 12.89 13.50
C ASN A 33 9.76 11.93 13.27
N PRO A 34 10.56 11.62 14.31
CA PRO A 34 11.71 10.72 14.19
C PRO A 34 11.37 9.31 13.67
N ALA A 35 10.13 8.85 13.80
CA ALA A 35 9.69 7.56 13.27
C ALA A 35 9.78 7.48 11.73
N ALA A 36 9.87 8.61 11.03
CA ALA A 36 10.08 8.65 9.59
C ALA A 36 11.40 7.99 9.13
N LYS A 37 12.40 7.88 10.02
CA LYS A 37 13.69 7.24 9.74
C LYS A 37 13.57 5.76 9.39
N GLU A 38 12.55 5.09 9.92
CA GLU A 38 12.29 3.66 9.68
C GLU A 38 11.58 3.40 8.33
N VAL A 39 11.14 4.46 7.64
CA VAL A 39 10.42 4.35 6.37
C VAL A 39 11.39 4.54 5.20
N ASP A 40 11.34 3.66 4.21
CA ASP A 40 12.22 3.71 3.04
C ASP A 40 11.88 4.85 2.05
N ASN A 41 12.84 5.17 1.16
CA ASN A 41 12.65 6.21 0.14
C ASN A 41 11.57 5.87 -0.90
N LEU A 42 11.28 4.58 -1.13
CA LEU A 42 10.26 4.18 -2.09
C LEU A 42 8.86 4.49 -1.54
N ALA A 43 8.63 4.28 -0.25
CA ALA A 43 7.43 4.68 0.43
C ALA A 43 7.26 6.20 0.40
N ILE A 44 8.29 6.98 0.75
CA ILE A 44 8.26 8.46 0.66
C ILE A 44 7.92 8.93 -0.76
N ARG A 45 8.49 8.28 -1.77
CA ARG A 45 8.22 8.57 -3.18
C ARG A 45 6.75 8.36 -3.56
N ARG A 46 6.09 7.33 -3.00
CA ARG A 46 4.66 7.09 -3.24
C ARG A 46 3.78 8.24 -2.77
N PHE A 47 4.07 8.82 -1.59
CA PHE A 47 3.35 9.99 -1.08
C PHE A 47 3.56 11.22 -1.97
N LEU A 48 4.77 11.44 -2.48
CA LEU A 48 5.03 12.52 -3.45
C LEU A 48 4.24 12.34 -4.73
N ARG A 49 4.26 11.13 -5.31
CA ARG A 49 3.52 10.83 -6.56
C ARG A 49 2.02 10.96 -6.38
N ALA A 50 1.48 10.54 -5.23
CA ALA A 50 0.05 10.69 -4.91
C ALA A 50 -0.38 12.15 -4.74
N ARG A 51 0.56 13.10 -4.66
CA ARG A 51 0.33 14.53 -4.44
C ARG A 51 0.97 15.41 -5.47
N ASP A 52 1.09 14.94 -6.71
CA ASP A 52 1.62 15.70 -7.83
C ASP A 52 3.00 16.33 -7.54
N GLN A 53 3.80 15.64 -6.72
CA GLN A 53 5.14 16.06 -6.28
C GLN A 53 5.16 17.31 -5.36
N ASP A 54 4.02 17.65 -4.75
CA ASP A 54 3.87 18.71 -3.75
C ASP A 54 4.38 18.24 -2.38
N ILE A 55 5.48 18.86 -1.91
CA ILE A 55 6.16 18.48 -0.66
C ILE A 55 5.29 18.77 0.57
N ASP A 56 4.54 19.87 0.58
CA ASP A 56 3.75 20.28 1.74
C ASP A 56 2.52 19.38 1.93
N LYS A 57 1.84 19.04 0.82
CA LYS A 57 0.74 18.08 0.84
C LYS A 57 1.23 16.68 1.18
N ALA A 58 2.32 16.24 0.57
CA ALA A 58 2.90 14.92 0.83
C ALA A 58 3.38 14.79 2.29
N SER A 59 4.03 15.81 2.87
CA SER A 59 4.47 15.81 4.27
C SER A 59 3.31 15.76 5.24
N THR A 60 2.30 16.61 5.04
CA THR A 60 1.09 16.64 5.86
C THR A 60 0.44 15.27 5.91
N GLN A 61 0.34 14.59 4.76
CA GLN A 61 -0.24 13.27 4.76
C GLN A 61 0.69 12.22 5.35
N PHE A 62 1.97 12.22 4.98
CA PHE A 62 2.92 11.25 5.49
C PHE A 62 2.93 11.22 7.03
N LEU A 63 2.86 12.39 7.66
CA LEU A 63 2.77 12.52 9.12
C LEU A 63 1.44 11.99 9.67
N LYS A 64 0.31 12.21 8.98
CA LYS A 64 -0.98 11.58 9.34
C LYS A 64 -0.90 10.06 9.24
N TYR A 65 -0.26 9.54 8.19
CA TYR A 65 -0.02 8.11 8.01
C TYR A 65 0.84 7.56 9.14
N LEU A 66 1.96 8.19 9.49
CA LEU A 66 2.82 7.76 10.60
C LEU A 66 2.06 7.72 11.93
N LYS A 67 1.25 8.75 12.22
CA LYS A 67 0.40 8.78 13.42
C LYS A 67 -0.66 7.68 13.43
N TRP A 68 -1.27 7.41 12.28
CA TRP A 68 -2.21 6.31 12.17
C TRP A 68 -1.51 4.95 12.32
N ARG A 69 -0.32 4.79 11.71
CA ARG A 69 0.45 3.55 11.75
C ARG A 69 0.90 3.22 13.17
N SER A 70 1.35 4.20 13.94
CA SER A 70 1.76 4.00 15.34
C SER A 70 0.60 3.66 16.27
N THR A 71 -0.61 4.14 15.96
CA THR A 71 -1.82 3.82 16.76
C THR A 71 -2.46 2.50 16.35
N PHE A 72 -2.51 2.19 15.06
CA PHE A 72 -3.18 1.01 14.52
C PHE A 72 -2.29 -0.25 14.54
N VAL A 73 -0.98 -0.09 14.37
CA VAL A 73 0.01 -1.18 14.37
C VAL A 73 1.17 -0.85 15.33
N PRO A 74 0.91 -0.80 16.65
CA PRO A 74 1.88 -0.31 17.63
C PRO A 74 3.16 -1.16 17.70
N ASN A 75 3.07 -2.45 17.37
CA ASN A 75 4.22 -3.36 17.36
C ASN A 75 4.96 -3.38 16.01
N GLY A 76 4.60 -2.51 15.06
CA GLY A 76 5.17 -2.45 13.71
C GLY A 76 4.62 -3.51 12.74
N PHE A 77 4.09 -4.63 13.24
CA PHE A 77 3.45 -5.68 12.45
C PHE A 77 2.13 -6.16 13.06
N VAL A 78 1.28 -6.74 12.21
CA VAL A 78 0.07 -7.48 12.62
C VAL A 78 0.40 -8.97 12.66
N SER A 79 0.17 -9.65 13.78
CA SER A 79 0.44 -11.07 13.91
C SER A 79 -0.72 -11.92 13.38
N LYS A 80 -0.43 -13.15 12.92
CA LYS A 80 -1.48 -14.07 12.42
C LYS A 80 -2.53 -14.43 13.47
N SER A 81 -2.21 -14.38 14.76
CA SER A 81 -3.17 -14.66 15.83
C SER A 81 -4.24 -13.57 15.97
N GLN A 82 -3.93 -12.32 15.56
CA GLN A 82 -4.87 -11.19 15.58
C GLN A 82 -5.87 -11.21 14.42
N ILE A 83 -5.67 -12.08 13.43
CA ILE A 83 -6.41 -12.16 12.15
C ILE A 83 -6.77 -13.61 11.77
N LYS A 84 -6.87 -14.48 12.78
CA LYS A 84 -7.00 -15.93 12.58
C LYS A 84 -8.27 -16.30 11.83
N ASN A 85 -9.37 -15.57 12.03
CA ASN A 85 -10.65 -15.87 11.40
C ASN A 85 -10.60 -15.48 9.93
N GLU A 86 -10.03 -14.31 9.62
CA GLU A 86 -9.88 -13.84 8.24
C GLU A 86 -8.91 -14.71 7.42
N ILE A 87 -7.81 -15.16 8.04
CA ILE A 87 -6.91 -16.14 7.39
C ILE A 87 -7.64 -17.46 7.10
N ALA A 88 -8.49 -17.92 8.03
CA ALA A 88 -9.21 -19.18 7.88
C ALA A 88 -10.19 -19.16 6.69
N HIS A 89 -10.76 -17.99 6.36
CA HIS A 89 -11.63 -17.82 5.19
C HIS A 89 -10.92 -18.09 3.87
N LYS A 90 -9.59 -17.93 3.81
CA LYS A 90 -8.81 -18.17 2.58
C LYS A 90 -9.36 -17.38 1.39
N GLU A 91 -9.76 -16.14 1.65
CA GLU A 91 -10.37 -15.25 0.66
C GLU A 91 -9.34 -14.55 -0.24
N ALA A 92 -8.08 -14.43 0.21
CA ALA A 92 -7.03 -13.76 -0.55
C ALA A 92 -5.69 -14.50 -0.46
N PHE A 93 -4.98 -14.59 -1.59
CA PHE A 93 -3.66 -15.20 -1.70
C PHE A 93 -2.73 -14.32 -2.53
N ALA A 94 -1.49 -14.17 -2.07
CA ALA A 94 -0.43 -13.55 -2.85
C ALA A 94 0.42 -14.66 -3.48
N GLN A 95 0.29 -14.87 -4.79
CA GLN A 95 0.96 -15.97 -5.49
C GLN A 95 1.50 -15.55 -6.86
N GLY A 96 2.81 -15.73 -7.04
CA GLY A 96 3.50 -15.47 -8.31
C GLY A 96 3.65 -13.99 -8.64
N GLN A 97 4.13 -13.74 -9.86
CA GLN A 97 4.28 -12.42 -10.46
C GLN A 97 3.74 -12.46 -11.88
N ASP A 98 3.26 -11.32 -12.37
CA ASP A 98 2.87 -11.21 -13.78
C ASP A 98 4.07 -10.99 -14.70
N LYS A 99 3.82 -10.86 -16.01
CA LYS A 99 4.85 -10.66 -17.04
C LYS A 99 5.69 -9.40 -16.83
N SER A 100 5.24 -8.46 -16.01
CA SER A 100 5.96 -7.22 -15.66
C SER A 100 6.61 -7.28 -14.29
N GLY A 101 6.65 -8.46 -13.63
CA GLY A 101 7.24 -8.64 -12.30
C GLY A 101 6.36 -8.12 -11.15
N ARG A 102 5.09 -7.80 -11.41
CA ARG A 102 4.17 -7.30 -10.38
C ARG A 102 3.62 -8.48 -9.57
N PRO A 103 3.63 -8.42 -8.23
CA PRO A 103 3.02 -9.49 -7.44
C PRO A 103 1.53 -9.62 -7.77
N ILE A 104 1.07 -10.86 -7.89
CA ILE A 104 -0.33 -11.18 -8.18
C ILE A 104 -1.04 -11.53 -6.87
N ILE A 105 -2.22 -10.93 -6.70
CA ILE A 105 -3.21 -11.28 -5.69
C ILE A 105 -4.33 -12.02 -6.39
N VAL A 106 -4.74 -13.15 -5.82
CA VAL A 106 -5.98 -13.82 -6.17
C VAL A 106 -6.96 -13.65 -5.01
N TYR A 107 -8.13 -13.09 -5.30
CA TYR A 107 -9.20 -12.83 -4.34
C TYR A 107 -10.44 -13.62 -4.73
N PHE A 108 -11.02 -14.35 -3.78
CA PHE A 108 -12.21 -15.19 -3.98
C PHE A 108 -13.43 -14.54 -3.32
N ALA A 109 -14.24 -13.84 -4.11
CA ALA A 109 -15.34 -13.05 -3.58
C ALA A 109 -16.44 -13.89 -2.91
N ALA A 110 -16.65 -15.14 -3.36
CA ALA A 110 -17.59 -16.08 -2.73
C ALA A 110 -17.21 -16.51 -1.31
N LYS A 111 -15.94 -16.30 -0.91
CA LYS A 111 -15.44 -16.60 0.44
C LYS A 111 -15.47 -15.40 1.37
N HIS A 112 -15.90 -14.26 0.87
CA HIS A 112 -16.01 -13.04 1.65
C HIS A 112 -17.30 -13.07 2.48
N PHE A 113 -17.25 -13.58 3.70
CA PHE A 113 -18.44 -13.69 4.55
C PHE A 113 -18.48 -12.56 5.58
N CYS A 114 -19.50 -11.71 5.51
CA CYS A 114 -19.58 -10.49 6.32
C CYS A 114 -20.63 -10.49 7.43
N ALA A 115 -21.52 -11.50 7.47
CA ALA A 115 -22.68 -11.50 8.36
C ALA A 115 -22.32 -11.38 9.85
N ASN A 116 -21.19 -11.97 10.28
CA ASN A 116 -20.71 -11.96 11.67
C ASN A 116 -19.23 -11.55 11.78
N ARG A 117 -18.73 -10.77 10.80
CA ARG A 117 -17.31 -10.38 10.74
C ARG A 117 -16.98 -9.33 11.80
N ASP A 118 -15.85 -9.51 12.48
CA ASP A 118 -15.22 -8.45 13.26
C ASP A 118 -14.51 -7.48 12.30
N LEU A 119 -15.05 -6.26 12.17
CA LEU A 119 -14.50 -5.24 11.29
C LEU A 119 -13.09 -4.80 11.69
N ASP A 120 -12.73 -4.86 12.97
CA ASP A 120 -11.39 -4.48 13.42
C ASP A 120 -10.38 -5.60 13.13
N GLU A 121 -10.79 -6.87 13.24
CA GLU A 121 -10.01 -8.00 12.71
C GLU A 121 -9.79 -7.87 11.20
N TYR A 122 -10.84 -7.55 10.44
CA TYR A 122 -10.74 -7.37 8.99
C TYR A 122 -9.84 -6.20 8.57
N LYS A 123 -9.90 -5.06 9.28
CA LYS A 123 -8.96 -3.96 9.07
C LYS A 123 -7.52 -4.40 9.32
N ARG A 124 -7.25 -5.13 10.41
CA ARG A 124 -5.92 -5.69 10.70
C ARG A 124 -5.48 -6.67 9.62
N PHE A 125 -6.39 -7.51 9.11
CA PHE A 125 -6.12 -8.42 8.00
C PHE A 125 -5.76 -7.66 6.72
N SER A 126 -6.49 -6.60 6.40
CA SER A 126 -6.20 -5.73 5.25
C SER A 126 -4.79 -5.13 5.35
N VAL A 127 -4.42 -4.62 6.53
CA VAL A 127 -3.07 -4.09 6.78
C VAL A 127 -2.00 -5.17 6.66
N TYR A 128 -2.21 -6.32 7.31
CA TYR A 128 -1.30 -7.47 7.22
C TYR A 128 -1.06 -7.89 5.76
N PHE A 129 -2.13 -7.96 4.98
CA PHE A 129 -2.07 -8.39 3.59
C PHE A 129 -1.32 -7.37 2.72
N LEU A 130 -1.57 -6.08 2.89
CA LEU A 130 -0.86 -5.02 2.18
C LEU A 130 0.62 -4.96 2.54
N ASP A 131 0.97 -5.11 3.82
CA ASP A 131 2.37 -5.17 4.26
C ASP A 131 3.08 -6.37 3.61
N ALA A 132 2.41 -7.54 3.58
CA ALA A 132 2.94 -8.75 2.98
C ALA A 132 3.07 -8.64 1.45
N LEU A 133 2.28 -7.79 0.79
CA LEU A 133 2.42 -7.48 -0.63
C LEU A 133 3.58 -6.53 -0.88
N CYS A 134 3.70 -5.47 -0.07
CA CYS A 134 4.82 -4.55 -0.12
C CYS A 134 6.16 -5.26 0.04
N ALA A 135 6.25 -6.21 0.98
CA ALA A 135 7.45 -7.02 1.19
C ALA A 135 7.82 -7.92 -0.02
N ARG A 136 6.86 -8.26 -0.88
CA ARG A 136 7.07 -9.09 -2.09
C ARG A 136 7.32 -8.27 -3.35
N MET A 137 7.18 -6.94 -3.29
CA MET A 137 7.42 -6.08 -4.46
C MET A 137 8.92 -5.99 -4.75
N PRO A 138 9.35 -6.27 -6.01
CA PRO A 138 10.72 -6.02 -6.44
C PRO A 138 11.11 -4.54 -6.27
N ARG A 139 12.41 -4.26 -6.15
CA ARG A 139 12.90 -2.87 -6.12
C ARG A 139 12.46 -2.13 -7.38
N GLY A 140 11.91 -0.94 -7.21
CA GLY A 140 11.36 -0.13 -8.31
C GLY A 140 9.92 -0.48 -8.71
N GLN A 141 9.34 -1.55 -8.17
CA GLN A 141 7.94 -1.92 -8.39
C GLN A 141 7.02 -1.33 -7.31
N GLU A 142 5.98 -0.63 -7.73
CA GLU A 142 5.00 0.02 -6.83
C GLU A 142 3.57 -0.44 -7.06
N LYS A 143 3.34 -1.24 -8.10
CA LYS A 143 2.03 -1.74 -8.50
C LYS A 143 1.95 -3.24 -8.28
N PHE A 144 0.77 -3.71 -7.91
CA PHE A 144 0.40 -5.13 -7.86
C PHE A 144 -0.76 -5.40 -8.82
N THR A 145 -0.97 -6.66 -9.16
CA THR A 145 -2.08 -7.12 -9.99
C THR A 145 -3.07 -7.88 -9.11
N CYS A 146 -4.35 -7.52 -9.18
CA CYS A 146 -5.41 -8.23 -8.46
C CYS A 146 -6.32 -8.98 -9.45
N ILE A 147 -6.53 -10.27 -9.22
CA ILE A 147 -7.46 -11.14 -9.94
C ILE A 147 -8.57 -11.49 -8.96
N ALA A 148 -9.78 -11.00 -9.23
CA ALA A 148 -10.95 -11.31 -8.43
C ALA A 148 -11.78 -12.42 -9.11
N ASP A 149 -11.88 -13.57 -8.47
CA ASP A 149 -12.82 -14.62 -8.82
C ASP A 149 -14.19 -14.30 -8.21
N LEU A 150 -15.14 -13.96 -9.10
CA LEU A 150 -16.52 -13.63 -8.74
C LEU A 150 -17.46 -14.84 -8.86
N ASN A 151 -16.96 -16.02 -9.23
CA ASN A 151 -17.78 -17.21 -9.30
C ASN A 151 -18.35 -17.56 -7.92
N GLY A 152 -19.68 -17.67 -7.82
CA GLY A 152 -20.38 -17.91 -6.56
C GLY A 152 -20.54 -16.69 -5.65
N TRP A 153 -20.18 -15.47 -6.10
CA TRP A 153 -20.49 -14.25 -5.36
C TRP A 153 -21.99 -13.97 -5.37
N GLY A 154 -22.56 -13.65 -4.21
CA GLY A 154 -23.96 -13.30 -4.07
C GLY A 154 -24.19 -12.32 -2.90
N TYR A 155 -25.46 -12.06 -2.57
CA TYR A 155 -25.83 -11.09 -1.53
C TYR A 155 -25.22 -11.39 -0.16
N SER A 156 -25.03 -12.66 0.20
CA SER A 156 -24.36 -13.09 1.43
C SER A 156 -22.90 -12.66 1.53
N ASN A 157 -22.29 -12.24 0.41
CA ASN A 157 -20.89 -11.87 0.29
C ASN A 157 -20.67 -10.37 0.05
N CYS A 158 -21.74 -9.58 -0.05
CA CYS A 158 -21.67 -8.16 -0.31
C CYS A 158 -21.37 -7.40 1.00
N ASP A 159 -20.09 -7.08 1.22
CA ASP A 159 -19.63 -6.36 2.41
C ASP A 159 -19.24 -4.92 2.10
N ILE A 160 -20.22 -4.04 1.96
CA ILE A 160 -19.95 -2.62 1.68
C ILE A 160 -19.06 -2.01 2.77
N ARG A 161 -19.23 -2.41 4.04
CA ARG A 161 -18.43 -1.88 5.16
C ARG A 161 -16.99 -2.36 5.10
N GLY A 162 -16.77 -3.64 4.78
CA GLY A 162 -15.45 -4.21 4.54
C GLY A 162 -14.75 -3.53 3.36
N TYR A 163 -15.43 -3.35 2.23
CA TYR A 163 -14.85 -2.65 1.08
C TYR A 163 -14.46 -1.21 1.40
N LEU A 164 -15.32 -0.45 2.09
CA LEU A 164 -14.99 0.90 2.54
C LEU A 164 -13.80 0.93 3.49
N ALA A 165 -13.71 -0.03 4.43
CA ALA A 165 -12.58 -0.13 5.34
C ALA A 165 -11.26 -0.45 4.61
N ALA A 166 -11.29 -1.36 3.63
CA ALA A 166 -10.14 -1.68 2.81
C ALA A 166 -9.70 -0.47 1.96
N ILE A 167 -10.66 0.26 1.37
CA ILE A 167 -10.40 1.48 0.61
C ILE A 167 -9.81 2.56 1.50
N ASP A 168 -10.36 2.79 2.71
CA ASP A 168 -9.84 3.77 3.66
C ASP A 168 -8.39 3.45 4.07
N ILE A 169 -8.08 2.18 4.32
CA ILE A 169 -6.71 1.73 4.62
C ILE A 169 -5.80 1.95 3.40
N LEU A 170 -6.24 1.61 2.19
CA LEU A 170 -5.50 1.83 0.95
C LEU A 170 -5.24 3.32 0.70
N GLN A 171 -6.23 4.17 0.95
CA GLN A 171 -6.09 5.62 0.81
C GLN A 171 -5.07 6.17 1.81
N LYS A 172 -5.14 5.73 3.08
CA LYS A 172 -4.17 6.11 4.12
C LYS A 172 -2.76 5.62 3.84
N SER A 173 -2.59 4.47 3.20
CA SER A 173 -1.30 3.82 2.98
C SER A 173 -0.65 4.09 1.62
N LEU A 174 -1.41 4.42 0.57
CA LEU A 174 -0.90 4.45 -0.81
C LEU A 174 -1.32 5.68 -1.64
N PHE A 175 -2.40 6.38 -1.29
CA PHE A 175 -2.98 7.43 -2.17
C PHE A 175 -3.27 8.75 -1.48
N SER A 176 -2.56 9.04 -0.39
CA SER A 176 -2.76 10.30 0.29
C SER A 176 -1.57 11.23 0.37
#